data_AF-A0A9D8EZC3-F1
#
_entry.id   AF-A0A9D8EZC3-F1
#
_cell.length_a   1.000
_cell.length_b   1.000
_cell.length_c   1.000
_cell.angle_alpha   90.00
_cell.angle_beta   90.00
_cell.angle_gamma   90.00
#
_symmetry.space_group_name_H-M   'P 1'
#
loop_
_entity.id
_entity.type
_entity.pdbx_description
1 polymer ?
#
loop_
_entity_poly.entity_id
_entity_poly.type
_entity_poly.pdbx_seq_one_letter_code
_entity_poly.pdbx_strand_id
1 'polypeptide(L)'
;MAAQQRSRLARQCRQLACRGGGWGEGPWERAPWFRAAIRGDGRWRWLLFDCDLAFAHPWSGGATDETLAAALSPSGRSGLGFDAGWSTTLFRGLLKNKDFERVFINTSADLLNSWFKENRAAAMVDEMAAVLAPNMREHLDRWQTAGSTNEWFNQVRGLRQFATQRPVILRQHFVRQFKLGGYQTLTVEISDPAAGRVRVNRLIIDPSLPGVVGAPYPWRGWYFKGVPVELEALPAPGWMLVRWEKMGISGAAQSEASKFQWDPQENATFKAVFGPKPPSIRNWVRSGSGRLRLELAGVPERTVRVEASVDLRHWEPLGETRFDVMGEAHWEVSIDAATSRFMRLVMP
;
A
#
# COMPACT_ATOMS: atom_id res chain seq x y z
N MET A 1 -11.09 -2.35 13.46
CA MET A 1 -11.41 -0.94 13.11
C MET A 1 -10.47 -0.32 12.07
N ALA A 2 -9.14 -0.38 12.25
CA ALA A 2 -8.18 0.26 11.32
C ALA A 2 -8.21 -0.26 9.88
N ALA A 3 -8.52 -1.55 9.65
CA ALA A 3 -8.63 -2.17 8.31
C ALA A 3 -9.85 -1.70 7.49
N GLN A 4 -10.89 -1.18 8.16
CA GLN A 4 -12.23 -0.99 7.60
C GLN A 4 -12.52 0.46 7.17
N GLN A 5 -11.79 1.46 7.70
CA GLN A 5 -11.72 2.81 7.12
C GLN A 5 -10.99 2.82 5.74
N ARG A 6 -10.19 1.78 5.44
CA ARG A 6 -9.22 1.72 4.32
C ARG A 6 -9.83 1.67 2.92
N SER A 7 -11.02 1.10 2.72
CA SER A 7 -11.68 1.04 1.39
C SER A 7 -12.52 2.28 1.04
N ARG A 8 -12.86 3.11 2.04
CA ARG A 8 -13.70 4.31 1.87
C ARG A 8 -12.87 5.47 1.29
N LEU A 9 -11.64 5.58 1.77
CA LEU A 9 -10.69 6.65 1.46
C LEU A 9 -10.10 6.53 0.06
N ALA A 10 -9.75 5.32 -0.37
CA ALA A 10 -9.14 5.11 -1.68
C ALA A 10 -10.01 5.61 -2.84
N ARG A 11 -11.34 5.62 -2.69
CA ARG A 11 -12.28 6.12 -3.71
C ARG A 11 -12.40 7.64 -3.72
N GLN A 12 -12.50 8.29 -2.57
CA GLN A 12 -12.49 9.76 -2.49
C GLN A 12 -11.16 10.33 -3.00
N CYS A 13 -10.04 9.68 -2.65
CA CYS A 13 -8.73 10.04 -3.18
C CYS A 13 -8.62 9.77 -4.69
N ARG A 14 -9.19 8.67 -5.21
CA ARG A 14 -9.27 8.42 -6.67
C ARG A 14 -10.13 9.47 -7.37
N GLN A 15 -11.25 9.89 -6.79
CA GLN A 15 -12.11 10.93 -7.36
C GLN A 15 -11.39 12.29 -7.41
N LEU A 16 -10.59 12.63 -6.40
CA LEU A 16 -9.75 13.84 -6.40
C LEU A 16 -8.58 13.76 -7.40
N ALA A 17 -7.99 12.58 -7.54
CA ALA A 17 -6.92 12.31 -8.50
C ALA A 17 -7.42 12.37 -9.94
N CYS A 18 -8.62 11.82 -10.20
CA CYS A 18 -9.23 11.81 -11.52
C CYS A 18 -10.02 13.09 -11.85
N ARG A 19 -10.48 13.87 -10.85
CA ARG A 19 -11.57 14.86 -11.00
C ARG A 19 -12.91 14.20 -11.39
N GLY A 20 -13.33 13.13 -10.71
CA GLY A 20 -14.68 12.59 -10.96
C GLY A 20 -15.74 13.64 -10.60
N GLY A 21 -16.36 14.23 -11.62
CA GLY A 21 -17.39 15.27 -11.52
C GLY A 21 -18.70 14.61 -11.09
N GLY A 22 -19.15 14.91 -9.88
CA GLY A 22 -20.33 14.25 -9.33
C GLY A 22 -20.53 14.60 -7.87
N TRP A 23 -20.49 15.91 -7.58
CA TRP A 23 -20.96 16.43 -6.29
C TRP A 23 -22.17 17.34 -6.47
N GLY A 24 -22.98 17.10 -7.51
CA GLY A 24 -24.29 17.73 -7.70
C GLY A 24 -24.48 18.31 -9.09
N GLU A 25 -24.96 17.49 -10.03
CA GLU A 25 -25.57 18.00 -11.26
C GLU A 25 -27.08 17.73 -11.23
N GLY A 26 -27.88 18.79 -11.29
CA GLY A 26 -29.26 18.80 -11.80
C GLY A 26 -30.36 17.97 -11.11
N PRO A 27 -31.64 18.37 -11.25
CA PRO A 27 -32.78 17.76 -10.55
C PRO A 27 -33.14 16.33 -11.02
N TRP A 28 -32.43 15.77 -11.99
CA TRP A 28 -32.75 14.48 -12.61
C TRP A 28 -31.99 13.29 -12.02
N GLU A 29 -30.95 13.50 -11.22
CA GLU A 29 -30.21 12.40 -10.60
C GLU A 29 -30.07 12.62 -9.09
N ARG A 30 -31.15 12.22 -8.41
CA ARG A 30 -31.24 12.11 -6.96
C ARG A 30 -30.06 11.29 -6.42
N ALA A 31 -29.06 11.96 -5.85
CA ALA A 31 -27.99 11.48 -4.97
C ALA A 31 -27.17 10.27 -5.48
N PRO A 32 -25.83 10.21 -5.29
CA PRO A 32 -25.14 8.94 -5.45
C PRO A 32 -25.58 8.03 -4.29
N TRP A 33 -26.65 7.26 -4.52
CA TRP A 33 -27.17 6.31 -3.57
C TRP A 33 -26.14 5.21 -3.35
N PHE A 34 -25.66 5.23 -2.11
CA PHE A 34 -25.05 4.16 -1.39
C PHE A 34 -25.69 2.79 -1.71
N ARG A 35 -24.87 1.75 -1.91
CA ARG A 35 -25.35 0.37 -1.84
C ARG A 35 -24.76 -0.31 -0.61
N ALA A 36 -25.62 -0.60 0.36
CA ALA A 36 -25.33 -1.62 1.37
C ALA A 36 -25.41 -2.99 0.68
N ALA A 37 -24.54 -3.91 1.11
CA ALA A 37 -24.45 -5.31 0.69
C ALA A 37 -23.74 -5.61 -0.66
N ILE A 38 -22.41 -5.74 -0.58
CA ILE A 38 -21.66 -6.73 -1.39
C ILE A 38 -20.94 -7.75 -0.46
N ARG A 39 -20.92 -7.54 0.87
CA ARG A 39 -20.22 -8.41 1.83
C ARG A 39 -21.03 -8.84 3.05
N GLY A 40 -22.35 -8.59 3.08
CA GLY A 40 -23.21 -8.94 4.23
C GLY A 40 -22.88 -8.22 5.54
N ASP A 41 -22.01 -7.21 5.52
CA ASP A 41 -21.47 -6.59 6.73
C ASP A 41 -22.23 -5.34 7.21
N GLY A 42 -23.40 -5.04 6.64
CA GLY A 42 -24.22 -3.88 6.99
C GLY A 42 -23.58 -2.52 6.73
N ARG A 43 -22.41 -2.46 6.06
CA ARG A 43 -21.64 -1.22 5.91
C ARG A 43 -21.85 -0.55 4.55
N TRP A 44 -22.17 0.74 4.60
CA TRP A 44 -22.18 1.63 3.44
C TRP A 44 -20.78 1.89 2.88
N ARG A 45 -20.70 1.98 1.56
CA ARG A 45 -19.49 2.27 0.78
C ARG A 45 -19.83 3.21 -0.38
N TRP A 46 -18.93 4.16 -0.65
CA TRP A 46 -19.01 5.01 -1.83
C TRP A 46 -18.79 4.20 -3.11
N LEU A 47 -19.52 4.54 -4.17
CA LEU A 47 -19.28 4.11 -5.53
C LEU A 47 -18.80 5.33 -6.32
N LEU A 48 -17.76 5.16 -7.14
CA LEU A 48 -17.38 6.18 -8.11
C LEU A 48 -18.15 5.88 -9.39
N PHE A 49 -18.90 6.86 -9.87
CA PHE A 49 -19.73 6.80 -11.07
C PHE A 49 -19.61 8.15 -11.79
N ASP A 50 -19.91 8.15 -13.08
CA ASP A 50 -19.88 9.32 -13.97
C ASP A 50 -18.58 10.14 -13.92
N CYS A 51 -17.63 9.76 -14.77
CA CYS A 51 -16.27 10.30 -14.77
C CYS A 51 -15.87 10.82 -16.16
N ASP A 52 -16.83 11.16 -17.00
CA ASP A 52 -16.63 11.79 -18.31
C ASP A 52 -16.10 13.23 -18.18
N LEU A 53 -16.53 13.98 -17.16
CA LEU A 53 -15.98 15.30 -16.81
C LEU A 53 -14.62 15.26 -16.10
N ALA A 54 -14.01 14.08 -15.97
CA ALA A 54 -12.69 13.90 -15.35
C ALA A 54 -11.54 14.38 -16.27
N PHE A 55 -10.29 14.29 -15.78
CA PHE A 55 -9.07 14.44 -16.60
C PHE A 55 -9.01 15.67 -17.53
N ALA A 56 -9.05 16.88 -16.98
CA ALA A 56 -8.92 18.14 -17.75
C ALA A 56 -10.03 18.41 -18.79
N HIS A 57 -11.27 18.04 -18.49
CA HIS A 57 -12.43 18.51 -19.26
C HIS A 57 -12.35 20.04 -19.55
N PRO A 58 -12.77 20.53 -20.73
CA PRO A 58 -12.67 21.96 -21.09
C PRO A 58 -13.31 22.94 -20.10
N TRP A 59 -14.28 22.49 -19.30
CA TRP A 59 -14.93 23.30 -18.24
C TRP A 59 -14.18 23.26 -16.90
N SER A 60 -12.94 22.79 -16.89
CA SER A 60 -12.12 22.66 -15.69
C SER A 60 -10.88 23.55 -15.75
N GLY A 61 -10.27 23.78 -14.59
CA GLY A 61 -8.92 24.35 -14.50
C GLY A 61 -7.81 23.39 -14.95
N GLY A 62 -8.12 22.29 -15.64
CA GLY A 62 -7.15 21.29 -16.04
C GLY A 62 -6.45 20.64 -14.85
N ALA A 63 -5.14 20.42 -14.97
CA ALA A 63 -4.33 19.78 -13.93
C ALA A 63 -4.25 20.62 -12.64
N THR A 64 -4.39 21.95 -12.75
CA THR A 64 -4.33 22.92 -11.63
C THR A 64 -5.68 23.12 -10.93
N ASP A 65 -6.73 22.43 -11.36
CA ASP A 65 -8.06 22.58 -10.78
C ASP A 65 -8.07 22.21 -9.27
N GLU A 66 -8.51 23.13 -8.42
CA GLU A 66 -8.48 23.02 -6.95
C GLU A 66 -9.63 22.16 -6.40
N THR A 67 -9.77 20.94 -6.93
CA THR A 67 -10.87 20.02 -6.59
C THR A 67 -10.89 19.62 -5.11
N LEU A 68 -9.73 19.59 -4.45
CA LEU A 68 -9.64 19.33 -3.02
C LEU A 68 -10.22 20.50 -2.22
N ALA A 69 -9.85 21.74 -2.57
CA ALA A 69 -10.43 22.93 -1.95
C ALA A 69 -11.96 22.96 -2.10
N ALA A 70 -12.44 22.67 -3.32
CA ALA A 70 -13.87 22.58 -3.61
C ALA A 70 -14.56 21.50 -2.76
N ALA A 71 -13.96 20.31 -2.63
CA ALA A 71 -14.51 19.22 -1.81
C ALA A 71 -14.55 19.54 -0.30
N LEU A 72 -13.68 20.45 0.16
CA LEU A 72 -13.61 20.90 1.55
C LEU A 72 -14.45 22.16 1.82
N SER A 73 -14.92 22.84 0.77
CA SER A 73 -15.71 24.07 0.86
C SER A 73 -17.13 23.80 1.39
N PRO A 74 -17.60 24.55 2.41
CA PRO A 74 -18.98 24.48 2.87
C PRO A 74 -20.04 24.96 1.87
N SER A 75 -19.64 25.85 0.96
CA SER A 75 -20.49 26.41 -0.10
C SER A 75 -20.21 25.77 -1.46
N GLY A 76 -19.45 24.66 -1.49
CA GLY A 76 -19.08 24.00 -2.73
C GLY A 76 -18.23 24.88 -3.65
N ARG A 77 -18.40 24.71 -4.96
CA ARG A 77 -17.73 25.50 -6.02
C ARG A 77 -18.75 26.31 -6.81
N SER A 78 -18.64 27.63 -6.73
CA SER A 78 -19.48 28.57 -7.48
C SER A 78 -19.28 28.44 -9.00
N GLY A 79 -20.37 28.63 -9.76
CA GLY A 79 -20.35 28.81 -11.22
C GLY A 79 -20.47 27.54 -12.07
N LEU A 80 -20.60 26.35 -11.46
CA LEU A 80 -20.68 25.07 -12.19
C LEU A 80 -21.77 24.12 -11.64
N GLY A 81 -22.75 24.62 -10.90
CA GLY A 81 -23.79 23.78 -10.27
C GLY A 81 -23.32 22.93 -9.07
N PHE A 82 -22.03 23.00 -8.73
CA PHE A 82 -21.41 22.28 -7.61
C PHE A 82 -21.43 23.06 -6.28
N ASP A 83 -22.38 23.98 -6.09
CA ASP A 83 -22.54 24.85 -4.91
C ASP A 83 -23.40 24.21 -3.80
N ALA A 84 -23.92 23.01 -4.06
CA ALA A 84 -24.66 22.19 -3.11
C ALA A 84 -23.78 21.76 -1.93
N GLY A 85 -23.64 22.61 -0.91
CA GLY A 85 -22.82 22.34 0.28
C GLY A 85 -23.16 21.04 1.02
N TRP A 86 -24.39 20.53 0.87
CA TRP A 86 -24.82 19.25 1.44
C TRP A 86 -24.09 18.05 0.83
N SER A 87 -23.66 18.14 -0.43
CA SER A 87 -23.05 17.03 -1.18
C SER A 87 -21.78 16.53 -0.50
N THR A 88 -20.94 17.43 0.02
CA THR A 88 -19.67 17.10 0.69
C THR A 88 -19.77 17.06 2.21
N THR A 89 -20.93 17.33 2.81
CA THR A 89 -21.09 17.45 4.27
C THR A 89 -20.58 16.23 5.03
N LEU A 90 -20.86 15.02 4.54
CA LEU A 90 -20.36 13.78 5.17
C LEU A 90 -18.83 13.70 5.14
N PHE A 91 -18.21 14.03 4.00
CA PHE A 91 -16.76 14.03 3.86
C PHE A 91 -16.09 15.06 4.77
N ARG A 92 -16.59 16.30 4.77
CA ARG A 92 -16.12 17.38 5.67
C ARG A 92 -16.31 17.02 7.14
N GLY A 93 -17.42 16.36 7.48
CA GLY A 93 -17.69 15.85 8.83
C GLY A 93 -16.69 14.80 9.28
N LEU A 94 -16.34 13.84 8.42
CA LEU A 94 -15.35 12.79 8.73
C LEU A 94 -13.95 13.38 8.97
N LEU A 95 -13.57 14.43 8.23
CA LEU A 95 -12.26 15.08 8.40
C LEU A 95 -12.10 15.82 9.74
N LYS A 96 -13.18 16.08 10.49
CA LYS A 96 -13.07 16.58 11.87
C LYS A 96 -12.39 15.57 12.80
N ASN A 97 -12.43 14.27 12.47
CA ASN A 97 -11.69 13.25 13.19
C ASN A 97 -10.24 13.20 12.69
N LYS A 98 -9.28 13.49 13.58
CA LYS A 98 -7.86 13.58 13.23
C LYS A 98 -7.23 12.27 12.79
N ASP A 99 -7.72 11.13 13.26
CA ASP A 99 -7.26 9.83 12.74
C ASP A 99 -7.75 9.63 11.31
N PHE A 100 -9.01 9.96 11.02
CA PHE A 100 -9.54 9.88 9.66
C PHE A 100 -8.80 10.83 8.71
N GLU A 101 -8.54 12.07 9.13
CA GLU A 101 -7.75 13.06 8.38
C GLU A 101 -6.37 12.50 8.02
N ARG A 102 -5.64 11.93 9.01
CA ARG A 102 -4.33 11.30 8.77
C ARG A 102 -4.42 10.14 7.78
N VAL A 103 -5.40 9.24 7.95
CA VAL A 103 -5.57 8.11 7.03
C VAL A 103 -5.94 8.62 5.64
N PHE A 104 -6.74 9.67 5.50
CA PHE A 104 -7.08 10.28 4.20
C PHE A 104 -5.84 10.88 3.50
N ILE A 105 -5.02 11.62 4.22
CA ILE A 105 -3.80 12.22 3.68
C ILE A 105 -2.80 11.12 3.25
N ASN A 106 -2.52 10.14 4.13
CA ASN A 106 -1.67 8.99 3.77
C ASN A 106 -2.28 8.17 2.63
N THR A 107 -3.61 8.12 2.52
CA THR A 107 -4.26 7.46 1.39
C THR A 107 -4.02 8.10 0.06
N SER A 108 -4.01 9.42 0.05
CA SER A 108 -3.71 10.19 -1.13
C SER A 108 -2.24 10.04 -1.51
N ALA A 109 -1.33 10.12 -0.53
CA ALA A 109 0.10 9.87 -0.75
C ALA A 109 0.36 8.47 -1.32
N ASP A 110 -0.21 7.42 -0.73
CA ASP A 110 -0.05 6.04 -1.17
C ASP A 110 -0.51 5.86 -2.63
N LEU A 111 -1.65 6.44 -3.01
CA LEU A 111 -2.18 6.37 -4.37
C LEU A 111 -1.30 7.14 -5.38
N LEU A 112 -0.75 8.29 -4.98
CA LEU A 112 0.17 9.10 -5.78
C LEU A 112 1.56 8.47 -5.94
N ASN A 113 1.96 7.61 -4.99
CA ASN A 113 3.19 6.83 -5.07
C ASN A 113 3.02 5.51 -5.84
N SER A 114 1.80 5.18 -6.31
CA SER A 114 1.51 3.91 -6.99
C SER A 114 0.58 4.06 -8.20
N TRP A 115 -0.74 3.91 -8.02
CA TRP A 115 -1.72 3.92 -9.11
C TRP A 115 -1.70 5.19 -9.97
N PHE A 116 -1.52 6.36 -9.35
CA PHE A 116 -1.48 7.66 -10.03
C PHE A 116 -0.05 8.20 -10.21
N LYS A 117 0.96 7.33 -10.16
CA LYS A 117 2.32 7.72 -10.50
C LYS A 117 2.36 8.18 -11.96
N GLU A 118 3.09 9.26 -12.24
CA GLU A 118 2.98 10.05 -13.48
C GLU A 118 3.08 9.19 -14.74
N ASN A 119 4.15 8.39 -14.84
CA ASN A 119 4.41 7.53 -15.99
C ASN A 119 3.37 6.42 -16.14
N ARG A 120 2.87 5.88 -15.03
CA ARG A 120 1.82 4.84 -15.06
C ARG A 120 0.49 5.43 -15.54
N ALA A 121 0.09 6.56 -14.99
CA ALA A 121 -1.17 7.20 -15.34
C ALA A 121 -1.18 7.62 -16.82
N ALA A 122 -0.05 8.14 -17.32
CA ALA A 122 0.12 8.43 -18.74
C ALA A 122 0.08 7.18 -19.61
N ALA A 123 0.78 6.11 -19.22
CA ALA A 123 0.77 4.84 -19.97
C ALA A 123 -0.63 4.21 -20.05
N MET A 124 -1.46 4.37 -19.02
CA MET A 124 -2.86 3.92 -19.05
C MET A 124 -3.69 4.69 -20.10
N VAL A 125 -3.45 6.00 -20.25
CA VAL A 125 -4.09 6.79 -21.32
C VAL A 125 -3.64 6.27 -22.69
N ASP A 126 -2.34 6.03 -22.85
CA ASP A 126 -1.77 5.52 -24.11
C ASP A 126 -2.34 4.12 -24.46
N GLU A 127 -2.46 3.22 -23.48
CA GLU A 127 -3.06 1.88 -23.61
C GLU A 127 -4.53 1.96 -24.04
N MET A 128 -5.34 2.78 -23.37
CA MET A 128 -6.75 2.97 -23.71
C MET A 128 -6.93 3.57 -25.11
N ALA A 129 -6.11 4.57 -25.47
CA ALA A 129 -6.14 5.16 -26.80
C ALA A 129 -5.80 4.13 -27.88
N ALA A 130 -4.81 3.26 -27.65
CA ALA A 130 -4.45 2.20 -28.60
C ALA A 130 -5.58 1.21 -28.85
N VAL A 131 -6.36 0.86 -27.82
CA VAL A 131 -7.55 -0.02 -27.96
C VAL A 131 -8.65 0.64 -28.79
N LEU A 132 -8.86 1.94 -28.62
CA LEU A 132 -9.94 2.67 -29.30
C LEU A 132 -9.58 3.08 -30.73
N ALA A 133 -8.31 3.40 -30.99
CA ALA A 133 -7.84 4.03 -32.24
C ALA A 133 -8.36 3.37 -33.54
N PRO A 134 -8.39 2.02 -33.69
CA PRO A 134 -8.86 1.38 -34.92
C PRO A 134 -10.32 1.67 -35.26
N ASN A 135 -11.16 1.89 -34.24
CA ASN A 135 -12.61 2.08 -34.40
C ASN A 135 -13.01 3.57 -34.42
N MET A 136 -12.08 4.48 -34.12
CA MET A 136 -12.41 5.90 -33.98
C MET A 136 -12.87 6.51 -35.29
N ARG A 137 -12.33 6.09 -36.44
CA ARG A 137 -12.77 6.65 -37.72
C ARG A 137 -14.23 6.32 -38.01
N GLU A 138 -14.61 5.05 -37.88
CA GLU A 138 -16.00 4.60 -38.05
C GLU A 138 -16.94 5.30 -37.05
N HIS A 139 -16.52 5.42 -35.79
CA HIS A 139 -17.29 6.10 -34.75
C HIS A 139 -17.60 7.56 -35.12
N LEU A 140 -16.59 8.31 -35.56
CA LEU A 140 -16.75 9.70 -35.97
C LEU A 140 -17.63 9.83 -37.21
N ASP A 141 -17.45 8.97 -38.21
CA ASP A 141 -18.26 8.97 -39.44
C ASP A 141 -19.73 8.62 -39.16
N ARG A 142 -20.00 7.69 -38.22
CA ARG A 142 -21.36 7.28 -37.82
C ARG A 142 -22.10 8.37 -37.06
N TRP A 143 -21.48 8.92 -36.02
CA TRP A 143 -22.20 9.78 -35.08
C TRP A 143 -22.14 11.25 -35.47
N GLN A 144 -21.09 11.68 -36.17
CA GLN A 144 -20.89 13.07 -36.61
C GLN A 144 -20.99 14.09 -35.45
N THR A 145 -20.85 13.62 -34.20
CA THR A 145 -21.00 14.40 -32.96
C THR A 145 -19.67 14.94 -32.43
N ALA A 146 -18.56 14.51 -33.00
CA ALA A 146 -17.22 14.95 -32.65
C ALA A 146 -16.43 15.21 -33.94
N GLY A 147 -15.42 16.07 -33.87
CA GLY A 147 -14.66 16.51 -35.05
C GLY A 147 -13.76 15.43 -35.66
N SER A 148 -12.51 15.76 -35.97
CA SER A 148 -11.63 14.84 -36.71
C SER A 148 -10.92 13.80 -35.82
N THR A 149 -10.39 12.73 -36.44
CA THR A 149 -9.46 11.79 -35.75
C THR A 149 -8.25 12.53 -35.17
N ASN A 150 -7.78 13.59 -35.83
CA ASN A 150 -6.70 14.44 -35.32
C ASN A 150 -7.11 15.20 -34.06
N GLU A 151 -8.33 15.72 -34.01
CA GLU A 151 -8.87 16.35 -32.79
C GLU A 151 -8.99 15.35 -31.65
N TRP A 152 -9.45 14.12 -31.93
CA TRP A 152 -9.46 13.06 -30.92
C TRP A 152 -8.06 12.77 -30.36
N PHE A 153 -7.03 12.65 -31.20
CA PHE A 153 -5.65 12.51 -30.74
C PHE A 153 -5.15 13.73 -29.95
N ASN A 154 -5.60 14.93 -30.26
CA ASN A 154 -5.31 16.12 -29.47
C ASN A 154 -5.97 16.05 -28.07
N GLN A 155 -7.19 15.53 -27.96
CA GLN A 155 -7.83 15.28 -26.66
C GLN A 155 -7.08 14.22 -25.85
N VAL A 156 -6.67 13.11 -26.49
CA VAL A 156 -5.83 12.07 -25.85
C VAL A 156 -4.53 12.68 -25.31
N ARG A 157 -3.89 13.58 -26.05
CA ARG A 157 -2.70 14.31 -25.59
C ARG A 157 -2.99 15.16 -24.35
N GLY A 158 -4.15 15.82 -24.31
CA GLY A 158 -4.63 16.57 -23.13
C GLY A 158 -4.81 15.68 -21.90
N LEU A 159 -5.45 14.51 -22.06
CA LEU A 159 -5.59 13.51 -20.98
C LEU A 159 -4.23 13.06 -20.46
N ARG A 160 -3.29 12.80 -21.37
CA ARG A 160 -1.94 12.38 -21.04
C ARG A 160 -1.18 13.48 -20.29
N GLN A 161 -1.30 14.75 -20.71
CA GLN A 161 -0.71 15.89 -20.02
C GLN A 161 -1.30 16.07 -18.62
N PHE A 162 -2.62 15.92 -18.47
CA PHE A 162 -3.24 15.94 -17.15
C PHE A 162 -2.67 14.84 -16.26
N ALA A 163 -2.59 13.60 -16.76
CA ALA A 163 -2.10 12.45 -16.01
C ALA A 163 -0.65 12.62 -15.52
N THR A 164 0.21 13.30 -16.28
CA THR A 164 1.60 13.56 -15.87
C THR A 164 1.74 14.74 -14.91
N GLN A 165 0.93 15.79 -15.06
CA GLN A 165 1.05 17.01 -14.25
C GLN A 165 0.30 16.91 -12.91
N ARG A 166 -0.87 16.27 -12.93
CA ARG A 166 -1.80 16.22 -11.80
C ARG A 166 -1.20 15.66 -10.51
N PRO A 167 -0.35 14.62 -10.52
CA PRO A 167 0.17 14.05 -9.26
C PRO A 167 0.98 15.06 -8.44
N VAL A 168 1.89 15.81 -9.07
CA VAL A 168 2.71 16.84 -8.41
C VAL A 168 1.83 17.96 -7.87
N ILE A 169 0.92 18.45 -8.70
CA ILE A 169 0.01 19.54 -8.35
C ILE A 169 -0.90 19.12 -7.18
N LEU A 170 -1.47 17.91 -7.22
CA LEU A 170 -2.34 17.43 -6.17
C LEU A 170 -1.60 17.31 -4.83
N ARG A 171 -0.32 16.87 -4.81
CA ARG A 171 0.50 16.94 -3.57
C ARG A 171 0.56 18.36 -3.01
N GLN A 172 0.77 19.37 -3.85
CA GLN A 172 0.78 20.77 -3.41
C GLN A 172 -0.59 21.23 -2.90
N HIS A 173 -1.69 20.74 -3.48
CA HIS A 173 -3.04 21.03 -2.99
C HIS A 173 -3.22 20.46 -1.58
N PHE A 174 -2.78 19.22 -1.32
CA PHE A 174 -2.78 18.64 0.01
C PHE A 174 -1.95 19.47 1.01
N VAL A 175 -0.77 19.91 0.60
CA VAL A 175 0.08 20.80 1.42
C VAL A 175 -0.66 22.08 1.82
N ARG A 176 -1.30 22.76 0.87
CA ARG A 176 -2.05 24.00 1.14
C ARG A 176 -3.29 23.75 2.00
N GLN A 177 -4.14 22.81 1.61
CA GLN A 177 -5.45 22.61 2.23
C GLN A 177 -5.35 22.09 3.67
N PHE A 178 -4.36 21.25 3.97
CA PHE A 178 -4.13 20.73 5.32
C PHE A 178 -3.03 21.49 6.08
N LYS A 179 -2.52 22.61 5.54
CA LYS A 179 -1.47 23.46 6.14
C LYS A 179 -0.23 22.66 6.55
N LEU A 180 0.20 21.74 5.70
CA LEU A 180 1.34 20.86 5.94
C LEU A 180 2.64 21.59 5.61
N GLY A 181 3.75 21.25 6.26
CA GLY A 181 5.07 21.87 6.02
C GLY A 181 5.76 21.45 4.71
N GLY A 182 5.02 20.87 3.76
CA GLY A 182 5.53 20.22 2.55
C GLY A 182 5.46 18.69 2.60
N TYR A 183 6.33 18.03 1.85
CA TYR A 183 6.49 16.58 1.83
C TYR A 183 7.96 16.20 1.73
N GLN A 184 8.31 15.00 2.18
CA GLN A 184 9.66 14.45 2.14
C GLN A 184 9.70 13.15 1.35
N THR A 185 10.89 12.84 0.84
CA THR A 185 11.17 11.62 0.11
C THR A 185 11.52 10.50 1.09
N LEU A 186 10.83 9.38 0.95
CA LEU A 186 11.15 8.12 1.59
C LEU A 186 11.80 7.20 0.56
N THR A 187 13.02 6.75 0.83
CA THR A 187 13.65 5.64 0.12
C THR A 187 13.61 4.40 0.99
N VAL A 188 13.15 3.28 0.44
CA VAL A 188 13.13 1.99 1.12
C VAL A 188 14.05 1.04 0.38
N GLU A 189 14.93 0.38 1.13
CA GLU A 189 15.85 -0.64 0.66
C GLU A 189 15.64 -1.94 1.43
N ILE A 190 16.17 -3.02 0.88
CA ILE A 190 16.19 -4.34 1.50
C ILE A 190 17.57 -4.96 1.31
N SER A 191 18.06 -5.73 2.29
CA SER A 191 19.33 -6.46 2.17
C SER A 191 19.30 -7.51 1.06
N ASP A 192 18.18 -8.21 0.92
CA ASP A 192 17.94 -9.24 -0.08
C ASP A 192 16.44 -9.26 -0.46
N PRO A 193 16.08 -8.96 -1.73
CA PRO A 193 14.69 -9.02 -2.21
C PRO A 193 14.02 -10.39 -2.10
N ALA A 194 14.78 -11.49 -1.99
CA ALA A 194 14.24 -12.82 -1.78
C ALA A 194 13.88 -13.08 -0.30
N ALA A 195 14.48 -12.34 0.63
CA ALA A 195 14.33 -12.54 2.07
C ALA A 195 13.06 -11.92 2.67
N GLY A 196 12.39 -11.02 1.93
CA GLY A 196 11.18 -10.38 2.42
C GLY A 196 10.73 -9.20 1.59
N ARG A 197 9.78 -8.47 2.14
CA ARG A 197 9.21 -7.24 1.59
C ARG A 197 9.04 -6.21 2.68
N VAL A 198 8.75 -4.99 2.29
CA VAL A 198 8.41 -3.88 3.18
C VAL A 198 7.03 -3.35 2.79
N ARG A 199 6.19 -3.13 3.79
CA ARG A 199 4.94 -2.41 3.66
C ARG A 199 5.14 -0.99 4.13
N VAL A 200 4.78 -0.03 3.29
CA VAL A 200 4.69 1.40 3.64
C VAL A 200 3.22 1.78 3.63
N ASN A 201 2.66 2.08 4.81
CA ASN A 201 1.24 2.20 5.05
C ASN A 201 0.46 0.98 4.52
N ARG A 202 -0.15 1.11 3.33
CA ARG A 202 -0.86 -0.01 2.65
C ARG A 202 -0.09 -0.60 1.47
N LEU A 203 0.97 0.07 1.01
CA LEU A 203 1.71 -0.32 -0.16
C LEU A 203 2.67 -1.43 0.24
N ILE A 204 2.40 -2.65 -0.20
CA ILE A 204 3.39 -3.72 -0.13
C ILE A 204 4.31 -3.50 -1.33
N ILE A 205 5.58 -3.24 -1.07
CA ILE A 205 6.58 -2.98 -2.10
C ILE A 205 7.03 -4.33 -2.65
N ASP A 206 6.56 -4.68 -3.84
CA ASP A 206 6.95 -5.85 -4.61
C ASP A 206 6.68 -5.61 -6.11
N PRO A 207 7.05 -6.53 -7.02
CA PRO A 207 6.87 -6.33 -8.46
C PRO A 207 5.40 -6.17 -8.89
N SER A 208 4.43 -6.55 -8.05
CA SER A 208 3.00 -6.40 -8.36
C SER A 208 2.45 -5.01 -8.00
N LEU A 209 3.20 -4.21 -7.23
CA LEU A 209 2.78 -2.88 -6.82
C LEU A 209 2.65 -1.96 -8.06
N PRO A 210 1.46 -1.39 -8.33
CA PRO A 210 1.28 -0.49 -9.47
C PRO A 210 2.24 0.71 -9.40
N GLY A 211 2.95 1.01 -10.49
CA GLY A 211 3.93 2.09 -10.56
C GLY A 211 5.37 1.67 -10.21
N VAL A 212 5.59 0.39 -9.88
CA VAL A 212 6.90 -0.26 -9.91
C VAL A 212 7.11 -0.89 -11.28
N VAL A 213 8.29 -0.68 -11.88
CA VAL A 213 8.70 -1.29 -13.15
C VAL A 213 10.06 -1.93 -12.91
N GLY A 214 10.18 -3.23 -13.16
CA GLY A 214 11.41 -3.99 -12.89
C GLY A 214 11.59 -4.27 -11.39
N ALA A 215 12.80 -4.04 -10.89
CA ALA A 215 13.16 -4.32 -9.50
C ALA A 215 12.41 -3.40 -8.52
N PRO A 216 11.78 -3.93 -7.45
CA PRO A 216 10.96 -3.14 -6.53
C PRO A 216 11.79 -2.29 -5.56
N TYR A 217 13.08 -2.60 -5.38
CA TYR A 217 13.99 -1.88 -4.49
C TYR A 217 15.21 -1.37 -5.26
N PRO A 218 15.76 -0.19 -4.90
CA PRO A 218 15.25 0.76 -3.92
C PRO A 218 13.91 1.39 -4.36
N TRP A 219 12.94 1.43 -3.47
CA TRP A 219 11.65 2.08 -3.73
C TRP A 219 11.68 3.53 -3.24
N ARG A 220 11.10 4.44 -4.01
CA ARG A 220 10.98 5.86 -3.63
C ARG A 220 9.54 6.33 -3.67
N GLY A 221 9.13 7.06 -2.64
CA GLY A 221 7.83 7.71 -2.54
C GLY A 221 7.89 9.02 -1.77
N TRP A 222 6.85 9.85 -1.92
CA TRP A 222 6.73 11.14 -1.23
C TRP A 222 5.61 11.10 -0.20
N TYR A 223 5.90 11.58 1.01
CA TYR A 223 4.97 11.60 2.14
C TYR A 223 4.98 12.96 2.84
N PHE A 224 3.83 13.39 3.34
CA PHE A 224 3.64 14.74 3.85
C PHE A 224 4.25 14.95 5.24
N LYS A 225 4.80 16.14 5.49
CA LYS A 225 5.35 16.48 6.81
C LYS A 225 4.28 16.50 7.90
N GLY A 226 4.62 16.00 9.08
CA GLY A 226 3.72 15.96 10.24
C GLY A 226 2.59 14.92 10.12
N VAL A 227 2.67 14.02 9.14
CA VAL A 227 1.73 12.90 8.97
C VAL A 227 2.53 11.60 9.08
N PRO A 228 2.47 10.90 10.24
CA PRO A 228 3.24 9.68 10.46
C PRO A 228 2.95 8.61 9.41
N VAL A 229 4.01 7.96 8.93
CA VAL A 229 3.99 6.87 7.95
C VAL A 229 4.41 5.58 8.66
N GLU A 230 3.62 4.53 8.53
CA GLU A 230 3.96 3.22 9.09
C GLU A 230 4.83 2.44 8.11
N LEU A 231 5.98 1.95 8.58
CA LEU A 231 6.81 0.99 7.87
C LEU A 231 6.76 -0.34 8.61
N GLU A 232 6.57 -1.43 7.87
CA GLU A 232 6.51 -2.79 8.41
C GLU A 232 7.33 -3.74 7.54
N ALA A 233 8.21 -4.52 8.16
CA ALA A 233 8.97 -5.57 7.52
C ALA A 233 8.11 -6.84 7.44
N LEU A 234 8.08 -7.44 6.27
CA LEU A 234 7.35 -8.67 5.95
C LEU A 234 8.35 -9.73 5.51
N PRO A 235 8.94 -10.50 6.44
CA PRO A 235 9.86 -11.56 6.09
C PRO A 235 9.20 -12.61 5.20
N ALA A 236 9.96 -13.16 4.26
CA ALA A 236 9.57 -14.37 3.55
C ALA A 236 9.59 -15.59 4.50
N PRO A 237 8.93 -16.72 4.16
CA PRO A 237 9.03 -17.95 4.94
C PRO A 237 10.49 -18.32 5.20
N GLY A 238 10.83 -18.60 6.47
CA GLY A 238 12.21 -18.87 6.88
C GLY A 238 13.09 -17.68 7.18
N TRP A 239 12.59 -16.46 7.03
CA TRP A 239 13.34 -15.25 7.32
C TRP A 239 12.75 -14.51 8.51
N MET A 240 13.56 -13.67 9.13
CA MET A 240 13.14 -12.70 10.11
C MET A 240 13.77 -11.34 9.82
N LEU A 241 13.12 -10.27 10.25
CA LEU A 241 13.79 -8.98 10.31
C LEU A 241 14.86 -9.07 11.39
N VAL A 242 16.11 -8.76 11.03
CA VAL A 242 17.19 -8.58 12.00
C VAL A 242 17.14 -7.16 12.54
N ARG A 243 17.06 -6.16 11.66
CA ARG A 243 17.00 -4.75 12.03
C ARG A 243 16.60 -3.84 10.87
N TRP A 244 16.22 -2.62 11.22
CA TRP A 244 16.20 -1.48 10.31
C TRP A 244 17.49 -0.66 10.41
N GLU A 245 18.06 -0.28 9.27
CA GLU A 245 19.16 0.66 9.16
C GLU A 245 18.66 1.99 8.55
N LYS A 246 18.82 3.11 9.26
CA LYS A 246 18.58 4.45 8.70
C LYS A 246 19.88 4.95 8.08
N MET A 247 19.92 5.09 6.75
CA MET A 247 21.13 5.51 6.03
C MET A 247 21.35 7.02 6.17
N GLY A 248 22.61 7.45 6.21
CA GLY A 248 22.99 8.87 6.23
C GLY A 248 23.04 9.54 7.60
N ILE A 249 22.80 8.80 8.69
CA ILE A 249 23.00 9.29 10.07
C ILE A 249 23.91 8.32 10.81
N SER A 250 25.16 8.74 11.05
CA SER A 250 26.09 8.06 11.94
C SER A 250 25.53 8.02 13.37
N GLY A 251 25.35 6.82 13.92
CA GLY A 251 24.76 6.62 15.26
C GLY A 251 23.23 6.51 15.28
N ALA A 252 22.57 6.38 14.13
CA ALA A 252 21.12 6.16 14.09
C ALA A 252 20.71 4.90 14.86
N ALA A 253 19.68 5.03 15.70
CA ALA A 253 19.09 3.92 16.42
C ALA A 253 18.64 2.83 15.44
N GLN A 254 19.20 1.64 15.58
CA GLN A 254 18.73 0.44 14.89
C GLN A 254 17.51 -0.08 15.64
N SER A 255 16.46 -0.41 14.89
CA SER A 255 15.23 -0.97 15.47
C SER A 255 15.05 -2.39 14.99
N GLU A 256 14.81 -3.30 15.92
CA GLU A 256 14.43 -4.70 15.64
C GLU A 256 12.90 -4.85 15.57
N ALA A 257 12.14 -3.77 15.81
CA ALA A 257 10.70 -3.81 15.72
C ALA A 257 10.26 -4.12 14.28
N SER A 258 9.38 -5.11 14.13
CA SER A 258 8.83 -5.49 12.82
C SER A 258 8.08 -4.33 12.14
N LYS A 259 7.65 -3.33 12.91
CA LYS A 259 7.02 -2.11 12.42
C LYS A 259 7.40 -0.90 13.26
N PHE A 260 7.44 0.27 12.62
CA PHE A 260 7.63 1.55 13.29
C PHE A 260 6.94 2.68 12.51
N GLN A 261 6.80 3.84 13.15
CA GLN A 261 6.30 5.05 12.50
C GLN A 261 7.45 6.01 12.21
N TRP A 262 7.52 6.50 10.99
CA TRP A 262 8.39 7.59 10.57
C TRP A 262 7.55 8.86 10.44
N ASP A 263 7.93 9.92 11.15
CA ASP A 263 7.37 11.26 10.93
C ASP A 263 8.22 12.02 9.90
N PRO A 264 7.68 12.37 8.72
CA PRO A 264 8.46 13.00 7.65
C PRO A 264 8.90 14.42 8.01
N GLN A 265 10.09 14.59 8.56
CA GLN A 265 10.69 15.93 8.83
C GLN A 265 11.76 16.30 7.80
N GLU A 266 12.51 15.29 7.35
CA GLU A 266 13.59 15.32 6.36
C GLU A 266 13.46 14.13 5.41
N ASN A 267 14.17 14.14 4.28
CA ASN A 267 14.30 12.94 3.45
C ASN A 267 14.91 11.80 4.27
N ALA A 268 14.42 10.58 4.10
CA ALA A 268 14.91 9.43 4.84
C ALA A 268 15.11 8.22 3.93
N THR A 269 16.14 7.43 4.23
CA THR A 269 16.38 6.12 3.63
C THR A 269 16.39 5.07 4.72
N PHE A 270 15.51 4.08 4.63
CA PHE A 270 15.46 2.94 5.55
C PHE A 270 15.72 1.64 4.80
N LYS A 271 16.70 0.86 5.28
CA LYS A 271 17.01 -0.46 4.78
C LYS A 271 16.54 -1.52 5.76
N ALA A 272 15.67 -2.41 5.30
CA ALA A 272 15.29 -3.61 6.05
C ALA A 272 16.36 -4.68 5.87
N VAL A 273 17.02 -5.08 6.97
CA VAL A 273 17.99 -6.17 6.96
C VAL A 273 17.31 -7.43 7.43
N PHE A 274 17.12 -8.38 6.53
CA PHE A 274 16.59 -9.70 6.84
C PHE A 274 17.72 -10.71 7.03
N GLY A 275 17.47 -11.69 7.88
CA GLY A 275 18.37 -12.81 8.13
C GLY A 275 17.58 -14.11 8.27
N PRO A 276 18.24 -15.27 8.14
CA PRO A 276 17.57 -16.55 8.34
C PRO A 276 16.96 -16.59 9.74
N LYS A 277 15.71 -17.04 9.82
CA LYS A 277 15.04 -17.26 11.09
C LYS A 277 15.72 -18.46 11.77
N PRO A 278 16.25 -18.30 13.00
CA PRO A 278 16.80 -19.42 13.75
C PRO A 278 15.73 -20.51 13.92
N PRO A 279 16.12 -21.79 13.88
CA PRO A 279 15.17 -22.86 14.16
C PRO A 279 14.61 -22.70 15.58
N SER A 280 13.30 -22.87 15.72
CA SER A 280 12.56 -22.66 16.97
C SER A 280 11.54 -23.77 17.19
N ILE A 281 11.35 -24.17 18.44
CA ILE A 281 10.24 -25.06 18.83
C ILE A 281 8.97 -24.21 18.97
N ARG A 282 7.96 -24.44 18.11
CA ARG A 282 6.65 -23.79 18.21
C ARG A 282 5.77 -24.42 19.29
N ASN A 283 5.83 -25.74 19.38
CA ASN A 283 5.00 -26.51 20.29
C ASN A 283 5.71 -27.82 20.62
N TRP A 284 5.35 -28.42 21.75
CA TRP A 284 5.84 -29.72 22.15
C TRP A 284 4.75 -30.48 22.91
N VAL A 285 4.68 -31.78 22.66
CA VAL A 285 3.70 -32.67 23.30
C VAL A 285 4.45 -33.89 23.84
N ARG A 286 4.25 -34.17 25.13
CA ARG A 286 4.75 -35.39 25.76
C ARG A 286 3.62 -36.41 25.85
N SER A 287 3.82 -37.58 25.25
CA SER A 287 2.91 -38.72 25.39
C SER A 287 3.25 -39.53 26.65
N GLY A 288 2.24 -40.18 27.25
CA GLY A 288 2.37 -40.98 28.48
C GLY A 288 3.38 -42.14 28.42
N SER A 289 3.90 -42.47 27.24
CA SER A 289 4.94 -43.48 27.01
C SER A 289 6.38 -42.93 27.01
N GLY A 290 6.63 -41.69 27.46
CA GLY A 290 7.97 -41.08 27.43
C GLY A 290 8.42 -40.59 26.05
N ARG A 291 7.49 -40.43 25.10
CA ARG A 291 7.76 -39.83 23.79
C ARG A 291 7.54 -38.33 23.81
N LEU A 292 8.44 -37.59 23.16
CA LEU A 292 8.32 -36.16 22.90
C LEU A 292 8.15 -35.93 21.41
N ARG A 293 7.08 -35.23 21.06
CA ARG A 293 6.87 -34.69 19.73
C ARG A 293 7.13 -33.18 19.76
N LEU A 294 7.98 -32.71 18.87
CA LEU A 294 8.29 -31.30 18.65
C LEU A 294 7.67 -30.84 17.34
N GLU A 295 7.07 -29.66 17.37
CA GLU A 295 6.69 -28.89 16.17
C GLU A 295 7.72 -27.77 16.02
N LEU A 296 8.48 -27.81 14.93
CA LEU A 296 9.63 -26.96 14.67
C LEU A 296 9.31 -25.98 13.56
N ALA A 297 9.88 -24.78 13.64
CA ALA A 297 9.85 -23.81 12.56
C ALA A 297 11.25 -23.25 12.28
N GLY A 298 11.57 -23.02 11.01
CA GLY A 298 12.87 -22.53 10.57
C GLY A 298 12.87 -22.15 9.10
N VAL A 299 14.05 -22.20 8.49
CA VAL A 299 14.24 -21.89 7.06
C VAL A 299 13.71 -23.05 6.21
N PRO A 300 12.82 -22.83 5.22
CA PRO A 300 12.32 -23.86 4.32
C PRO A 300 13.44 -24.71 3.72
N GLU A 301 13.16 -26.01 3.59
CA GLU A 301 14.05 -26.98 2.97
C GLU A 301 15.44 -27.15 3.61
N ARG A 302 15.72 -26.50 4.74
CA ARG A 302 16.94 -26.69 5.52
C ARG A 302 16.79 -27.86 6.49
N THR A 303 17.89 -28.57 6.71
CA THR A 303 18.00 -29.57 7.75
C THR A 303 18.20 -28.87 9.09
N VAL A 304 17.57 -29.39 10.14
CA VAL A 304 17.81 -29.02 11.52
C VAL A 304 18.15 -30.28 12.30
N ARG A 305 19.18 -30.19 13.13
CA ARG A 305 19.59 -31.21 14.06
C ARG A 305 19.01 -30.90 15.43
N VAL A 306 18.44 -31.91 16.07
CA VAL A 306 18.01 -31.84 17.47
C VAL A 306 19.11 -32.46 18.32
N GLU A 307 19.57 -31.72 19.31
CA GLU A 307 20.59 -32.17 20.26
C GLU A 307 20.04 -32.09 21.68
N ALA A 308 20.50 -32.98 22.55
CA ALA A 308 20.18 -32.97 23.96
C ALA A 308 21.42 -32.89 24.85
N SER A 309 21.20 -32.40 26.07
CA SER A 309 22.22 -32.29 27.10
C SER A 309 21.62 -32.57 28.47
N VAL A 310 22.44 -33.11 29.36
CA VAL A 310 22.14 -33.24 30.79
C VAL A 310 22.64 -32.05 31.62
N ASP A 311 23.64 -31.32 31.12
CA ASP A 311 24.44 -30.34 31.89
C ASP A 311 24.66 -28.98 31.18
N LEU A 312 24.10 -28.79 29.99
CA LEU A 312 24.29 -27.65 29.07
C LEU A 312 25.72 -27.49 28.50
N ARG A 313 26.65 -28.38 28.83
CA ARG A 313 28.05 -28.33 28.38
C ARG A 313 28.33 -29.35 27.29
N HIS A 314 27.84 -30.57 27.48
CA HIS A 314 27.99 -31.66 26.53
C HIS A 314 26.68 -31.89 25.79
N TRP A 315 26.74 -31.90 24.46
CA TRP A 315 25.58 -32.01 23.60
C TRP A 315 25.71 -33.22 22.70
N GLU A 316 24.69 -34.08 22.69
CA GLU A 316 24.63 -35.28 21.86
C GLU A 316 23.51 -35.16 20.82
N PRO A 317 23.75 -35.58 19.56
CA PRO A 317 22.75 -35.55 18.52
C PRO A 317 21.66 -36.60 18.78
N LEU A 318 20.40 -36.16 18.79
CA LEU A 318 19.24 -37.06 18.86
C LEU A 318 18.70 -37.42 17.47
N GLY A 319 19.00 -36.60 16.46
CA GLY A 319 18.62 -36.85 15.08
C GLY A 319 18.47 -35.57 14.27
N GLU A 320 18.12 -35.72 13.01
CA GLU A 320 17.90 -34.62 12.08
C GLU A 320 16.51 -34.71 11.46
N THR A 321 15.93 -33.56 11.14
CA THR A 321 14.74 -33.45 10.29
C THR A 321 14.92 -32.31 9.30
N ARG A 322 14.11 -32.29 8.25
CA ARG A 322 14.14 -31.24 7.23
C ARG A 322 12.85 -30.43 7.29
N PHE A 323 12.98 -29.11 7.27
CA PHE A 323 11.82 -28.24 7.12
C PHE A 323 11.18 -28.42 5.75
N ASP A 324 9.85 -28.41 5.72
CA ASP A 324 9.08 -28.42 4.49
C ASP A 324 9.18 -27.07 3.74
N VAL A 325 8.44 -26.96 2.64
CA VAL A 325 8.40 -25.74 1.81
C VAL A 325 7.83 -24.51 2.54
N MET A 326 7.13 -24.71 3.66
CA MET A 326 6.60 -23.66 4.51
C MET A 326 7.52 -23.32 5.68
N GLY A 327 8.62 -24.07 5.87
CA GLY A 327 9.54 -23.89 6.98
C GLY A 327 9.11 -24.60 8.25
N GLU A 328 8.20 -25.59 8.18
CA GLU A 328 7.70 -26.35 9.32
C GLU A 328 8.25 -27.79 9.30
N ALA A 329 8.46 -28.37 10.47
CA ALA A 329 8.85 -29.77 10.60
C ALA A 329 8.24 -30.38 11.87
N HIS A 330 7.96 -31.68 11.80
CA HIS A 330 7.65 -32.49 12.97
C HIS A 330 8.82 -33.40 13.27
N TRP A 331 9.14 -33.53 14.55
CA TRP A 331 10.18 -34.44 15.01
C TRP A 331 9.70 -35.16 16.25
N GLU A 332 9.96 -36.46 16.35
CA GLU A 332 9.50 -37.28 17.45
C GLU A 332 10.62 -38.18 17.95
N VAL A 333 10.79 -38.26 19.26
CA VAL A 333 11.83 -39.06 19.89
C VAL A 333 11.32 -39.66 21.20
N SER A 334 11.85 -40.82 21.58
CA SER A 334 11.72 -41.31 22.95
C SER A 334 12.76 -40.61 23.83
N ILE A 335 12.31 -39.96 24.90
CA ILE A 335 13.20 -39.30 25.86
C ILE A 335 13.18 -40.02 27.21
N ASP A 336 14.37 -40.34 27.71
CA ASP A 336 14.59 -40.71 29.10
C ASP A 336 14.93 -39.45 29.92
N ALA A 337 14.18 -39.23 31.00
CA ALA A 337 14.36 -38.08 31.88
C ALA A 337 15.71 -38.10 32.63
N ALA A 338 16.37 -39.26 32.73
CA ALA A 338 17.71 -39.38 33.31
C ALA A 338 18.81 -38.82 32.40
N THR A 339 18.62 -38.84 31.07
CA THR A 339 19.67 -38.57 30.08
C THR A 339 19.37 -37.39 29.14
N SER A 340 18.18 -36.79 29.20
CA SER A 340 17.80 -35.65 28.33
C SER A 340 17.05 -34.57 29.11
N ARG A 341 17.78 -33.59 29.65
CA ARG A 341 17.21 -32.48 30.44
C ARG A 341 17.01 -31.20 29.64
N PHE A 342 17.93 -30.93 28.72
CA PHE A 342 17.93 -29.75 27.86
C PHE A 342 17.95 -30.18 26.41
N MET A 343 17.29 -29.39 25.56
CA MET A 343 17.28 -29.59 24.10
C MET A 343 17.63 -28.30 23.39
N ARG A 344 18.34 -28.41 22.27
CA ARG A 344 18.59 -27.30 21.35
C ARG A 344 18.41 -27.76 19.91
N LEU A 345 18.13 -26.77 19.06
CA LEU A 345 18.07 -26.94 17.62
C LEU A 345 19.35 -26.33 17.03
N VAL A 346 20.04 -27.10 16.19
CA VAL A 346 21.28 -26.68 15.53
C VAL A 346 21.10 -26.79 14.03
N MET A 347 21.52 -25.77 13.29
CA MET A 347 21.63 -25.88 11.83
C MET A 347 22.99 -26.54 11.53
N PRO A 348 23.01 -27.74 10.93
CA PRO A 348 24.22 -28.50 10.66
C PRO A 348 25.09 -27.88 9.55
#